data_AF-A0A969KR31-F1
#
_entry.id   AF-A0A969KR31-F1
#
_cell.length_a   1.000
_cell.length_b   1.000
_cell.length_c   1.000
_cell.angle_alpha   90.00
_cell.angle_beta   90.00
_cell.angle_gamma   90.00
#
_symmetry.space_group_name_H-M   'P 1'
#
loop_
_entity.id
_entity.type
_entity.pdbx_description
1 polymer ?
#
loop_
_entity_poly.entity_id
_entity_poly.type
_entity_poly.pdbx_seq_one_letter_code
_entity_poly.pdbx_strand_id
1 'polypeptide(L)'
;DGLPALALAVEPAEPDVMNRPPYSPRESIFARGLGSYMVRIGIVFGIVNITLMAIAVRYFPDHWKTMVFTTLCLAQMGHALAVRSQSQLTLELNPFSNVYVWAAVIVTTLLQLTLIYVAPLRDFFGTYWLSPLQLGICVGCSALIFVWLEAEKLWMRFAQSRRTR
;
A
#
# COMPACT_ATOMS: atom_id res chain seq x y z
N ASP A 1 -2.95 8.42 -1.61
CA ASP A 1 -4.29 7.82 -1.56
C ASP A 1 -5.27 8.30 -2.62
N GLY A 2 -5.48 9.61 -2.81
CA GLY A 2 -6.47 10.11 -3.79
C GLY A 2 -6.23 9.66 -5.24
N LEU A 3 -5.04 9.91 -5.78
CA LEU A 3 -4.71 9.53 -7.17
C LEU A 3 -4.75 8.00 -7.39
N PRO A 4 -4.13 7.15 -6.53
CA PRO A 4 -4.24 5.71 -6.69
C PRO A 4 -5.67 5.18 -6.57
N ALA A 5 -6.49 5.71 -5.65
CA ALA A 5 -7.89 5.30 -5.51
C ALA A 5 -8.70 5.61 -6.77
N LEU A 6 -8.49 6.78 -7.38
CA LEU A 6 -9.11 7.15 -8.65
C LEU A 6 -8.65 6.23 -9.79
N ALA A 7 -7.37 5.89 -9.84
CA ALA A 7 -6.84 4.97 -10.86
C ALA A 7 -7.38 3.54 -10.72
N LEU A 8 -7.56 3.06 -9.48
CA LEU A 8 -8.18 1.76 -9.20
C LEU A 8 -9.66 1.71 -9.62
N ALA A 9 -10.37 2.83 -9.65
CA ALA A 9 -11.74 2.89 -10.16
C ALA A 9 -11.84 2.62 -11.67
N VAL A 10 -10.72 2.71 -12.40
CA VAL A 10 -10.62 2.46 -13.84
C VAL A 10 -9.97 1.10 -14.14
N GLU A 11 -9.68 0.30 -13.10
CA GLU A 11 -9.10 -1.04 -13.29
C GLU A 11 -10.09 -1.95 -14.04
N PRO A 12 -9.64 -2.66 -15.10
CA PRO A 12 -10.50 -3.60 -15.81
C PRO A 12 -10.98 -4.72 -14.90
N ALA A 13 -12.19 -5.22 -15.16
CA ALA A 13 -12.77 -6.30 -14.36
C ALA A 13 -11.93 -7.58 -14.43
N GLU A 14 -11.89 -8.34 -13.34
CA GLU A 14 -11.17 -9.62 -13.28
C GLU A 14 -11.73 -10.59 -14.36
N PRO A 15 -10.87 -11.39 -15.05
CA PRO A 15 -11.31 -12.29 -16.13
C PRO A 15 -12.43 -13.26 -15.74
N ASP A 16 -12.49 -13.62 -14.46
CA ASP A 16 -13.43 -14.58 -13.89
C ASP A 16 -14.70 -13.93 -13.31
N VAL A 17 -14.89 -12.61 -13.48
CA VAL A 17 -15.99 -11.86 -12.85
C VAL A 17 -17.38 -12.41 -13.24
N MET A 18 -17.54 -12.83 -14.50
CA MET A 18 -18.82 -13.34 -15.03
C MET A 18 -19.13 -14.79 -14.60
N ASN A 19 -18.12 -15.53 -14.12
CA ASN A 19 -18.30 -16.90 -13.62
C ASN A 19 -18.65 -16.93 -12.13
N ARG A 20 -18.64 -15.78 -11.46
CA ARG A 20 -18.96 -15.65 -10.04
C ARG A 20 -20.45 -15.40 -9.85
N PRO A 21 -21.08 -16.02 -8.83
CA PRO A 21 -22.48 -15.75 -8.54
C PRO A 21 -22.68 -14.27 -8.18
N PRO A 22 -23.83 -13.67 -8.56
CA PRO A 22 -24.14 -12.27 -8.31
C PRO A 22 -24.19 -11.98 -6.80
N TYR A 23 -23.75 -10.78 -6.41
CA TYR A 23 -23.74 -10.35 -5.01
C TYR A 23 -25.14 -10.03 -4.53
N SER A 24 -25.43 -10.35 -3.27
CA SER A 24 -26.76 -10.09 -2.71
C SER A 24 -26.91 -8.58 -2.43
N PRO A 25 -28.04 -7.94 -2.81
CA PRO A 25 -28.26 -6.51 -2.55
C PRO A 25 -28.31 -6.13 -1.06
N ARG A 26 -28.41 -7.14 -0.18
CA ARG A 26 -28.48 -6.98 1.28
C ARG A 26 -27.14 -7.23 1.98
N GLU A 27 -26.07 -7.64 1.27
CA GLU A 27 -24.76 -7.78 1.91
C GLU A 27 -24.11 -6.41 2.14
N SER A 28 -23.44 -6.26 3.29
CA SER A 28 -22.64 -5.08 3.60
C SER A 28 -21.42 -5.01 2.69
N ILE A 29 -20.92 -3.79 2.41
CA ILE A 29 -19.66 -3.58 1.68
C ILE A 29 -18.48 -4.27 2.40
N PHE A 30 -18.55 -4.43 3.73
CA PHE A 30 -17.52 -5.12 4.52
C PHE A 30 -17.69 -6.65 4.57
N ALA A 31 -18.70 -7.20 3.91
CA ALA A 31 -18.97 -8.64 3.90
C ALA A 31 -17.81 -9.43 3.25
N ARG A 32 -17.88 -10.76 3.38
CA ARG A 32 -16.99 -11.70 2.67
C ARG A 32 -15.51 -11.53 2.99
N GLY A 33 -15.21 -11.06 4.21
CA GLY A 33 -13.86 -10.97 4.74
C GLY A 33 -13.15 -9.63 4.49
N LEU A 34 -13.77 -8.68 3.78
CA LEU A 34 -13.16 -7.37 3.52
C LEU A 34 -12.93 -6.58 4.82
N GLY A 35 -13.89 -6.58 5.74
CA GLY A 35 -13.72 -5.94 7.05
C GLY A 35 -12.56 -6.55 7.87
N SER A 36 -12.47 -7.89 7.87
CA SER A 36 -11.36 -8.59 8.52
C SER A 36 -10.00 -8.30 7.86
N TYR A 37 -9.97 -8.16 6.53
CA TYR A 37 -8.79 -7.79 5.77
C TYR A 37 -8.32 -6.37 6.11
N MET A 38 -9.23 -5.40 6.15
CA MET A 38 -8.92 -4.01 6.52
C MET A 38 -8.32 -3.90 7.93
N VAL A 39 -8.88 -4.63 8.91
CA VAL A 39 -8.35 -4.65 10.28
C VAL A 39 -6.95 -5.26 10.33
N ARG A 40 -6.72 -6.40 9.64
CA ARG A 40 -5.41 -7.05 9.59
C ARG A 40 -4.34 -6.15 8.99
N ILE A 41 -4.63 -5.50 7.87
CA ILE A 41 -3.70 -4.56 7.23
C ILE A 41 -3.45 -3.35 8.10
N GLY A 42 -4.51 -2.78 8.70
CA GLY A 42 -4.39 -1.65 9.62
C GLY A 42 -3.46 -1.97 10.80
N ILE A 43 -3.55 -3.17 11.36
CA ILE A 43 -2.65 -3.63 12.42
C ILE A 43 -1.21 -3.73 11.93
N VAL A 44 -0.97 -4.32 10.75
CA VAL A 44 0.38 -4.45 10.18
C VAL A 44 1.00 -3.08 9.90
N PHE A 45 0.25 -2.18 9.25
CA PHE A 45 0.67 -0.80 9.02
C PHE A 45 0.97 -0.09 10.35
N GLY A 46 0.09 -0.25 11.34
CA GLY A 46 0.24 0.32 12.66
C GLY A 46 1.51 -0.16 13.36
N ILE A 47 1.73 -1.48 13.44
CA ILE A 47 2.91 -2.08 14.07
C ILE A 47 4.18 -1.55 13.40
N VAL A 48 4.28 -1.65 12.07
CA VAL A 48 5.51 -1.25 11.36
C VAL A 48 5.81 0.24 11.55
N ASN A 49 4.81 1.11 11.45
CA ASN A 49 5.02 2.56 11.59
C ASN A 49 5.25 2.98 13.04
N ILE A 50 4.58 2.36 14.01
CA ILE A 50 4.83 2.63 15.44
C ILE A 50 6.23 2.14 15.84
N THR A 51 6.66 0.97 15.35
CA THR A 51 8.02 0.48 15.58
C THR A 51 9.05 1.41 14.93
N LEU A 52 8.83 1.83 13.69
CA LEU A 52 9.69 2.82 13.03
C LEU A 52 9.75 4.12 13.83
N MET A 53 8.61 4.63 14.29
CA MET A 53 8.53 5.82 15.13
C MET A 53 9.34 5.66 16.42
N ALA A 54 9.15 4.56 17.15
CA ALA A 54 9.84 4.30 18.41
C ALA A 54 11.37 4.27 18.26
N ILE A 55 11.87 3.75 17.13
CA ILE A 55 13.29 3.75 16.78
C ILE A 55 13.74 5.15 16.33
N ALA A 56 13.01 5.75 15.38
CA ALA A 56 13.38 7.02 14.76
C ALA A 56 13.39 8.19 15.76
N VAL A 57 12.51 8.20 16.76
CA VAL A 57 12.53 9.23 17.83
C VAL A 57 13.86 9.21 18.60
N ARG A 58 14.51 8.04 18.75
CA ARG A 58 15.77 7.90 19.49
C ARG A 58 16.99 8.25 18.65
N TYR A 59 17.01 7.83 17.39
CA TYR A 59 18.17 8.01 16.50
C TYR A 59 18.09 9.27 15.63
N PHE A 60 16.89 9.76 15.33
CA PHE A 60 16.60 10.86 14.41
C PHE A 60 15.49 11.79 14.96
N PRO A 61 15.69 12.43 16.13
CA PRO A 61 14.64 13.15 16.87
C PRO A 61 13.99 14.31 16.12
N ASP A 62 14.68 14.91 15.15
CA ASP A 62 14.10 16.00 14.34
C ASP A 62 13.36 15.48 13.08
N HIS A 63 13.69 14.27 12.62
CA HIS A 63 13.24 13.76 11.31
C HIS A 63 12.19 12.65 11.40
N TRP A 64 11.92 12.11 12.59
CA TRP A 64 11.07 10.92 12.76
C TRP A 64 9.66 11.10 12.18
N LYS A 65 9.06 12.29 12.27
CA LYS A 65 7.73 12.58 11.70
C LYS A 65 7.75 12.44 10.19
N THR A 66 8.77 13.00 9.54
CA THR A 66 8.95 12.91 8.08
C THR A 66 9.26 11.48 7.65
N MET A 67 10.02 10.72 8.44
CA MET A 67 10.29 9.31 8.16
C MET A 67 9.02 8.46 8.22
N VAL A 68 8.20 8.62 9.27
CA VAL A 68 6.93 7.88 9.41
C VAL A 68 5.95 8.28 8.31
N PHE A 69 5.80 9.57 8.03
CA PHE A 69 4.95 10.07 6.95
C PHE A 69 5.37 9.49 5.59
N THR A 70 6.66 9.54 5.27
CA THR A 70 7.20 9.01 4.01
C THR A 70 6.99 7.50 3.91
N THR A 71 7.21 6.77 4.99
CA THR A 71 6.98 5.32 5.05
C THR A 71 5.51 4.97 4.81
N LEU A 72 4.58 5.69 5.44
CA LEU A 72 3.15 5.53 5.21
C LEU A 72 2.78 5.76 3.75
N CYS A 73 3.21 6.88 3.16
CA CYS A 73 2.89 7.21 1.78
C CYS A 73 3.45 6.18 0.79
N LEU A 74 4.69 5.73 0.97
CA LEU A 74 5.29 4.69 0.13
C LEU A 74 4.59 3.34 0.31
N ALA A 75 4.27 2.97 1.55
CA ALA A 75 3.55 1.73 1.84
C ALA A 75 2.15 1.73 1.23
N GLN A 76 1.46 2.87 1.20
CA GLN A 76 0.17 3.04 0.53
C GLN A 76 0.26 2.86 -0.98
N MET A 77 1.34 3.34 -1.62
CA MET A 77 1.54 3.09 -3.05
C MET A 77 1.74 1.59 -3.33
N GLY A 78 2.52 0.90 -2.49
CA GLY A 78 2.66 -0.56 -2.55
C GLY A 78 1.35 -1.28 -2.31
N HIS A 79 0.56 -0.85 -1.33
CA HIS A 79 -0.77 -1.40 -1.04
C HIS A 79 -1.74 -1.19 -2.21
N ALA A 80 -1.72 -0.03 -2.86
CA ALA A 80 -2.53 0.23 -4.04
C ALA A 80 -2.22 -0.75 -5.18
N LEU A 81 -0.95 -1.10 -5.40
CA LEU A 81 -0.56 -2.14 -6.36
C LEU A 81 -1.05 -3.52 -5.92
N ALA A 82 -0.91 -3.85 -4.63
CA ALA A 82 -1.31 -5.14 -4.08
C ALA A 82 -2.83 -5.36 -4.12
N VAL A 83 -3.64 -4.30 -3.99
CA VAL A 83 -5.11 -4.41 -4.00
C VAL A 83 -5.70 -4.57 -5.40
N ARG A 84 -4.91 -4.38 -6.47
CA ARG A 84 -5.36 -4.57 -7.87
C ARG A 84 -5.96 -5.95 -8.15
N SER A 85 -5.52 -6.98 -7.43
CA SER A 85 -6.16 -8.30 -7.47
C SER A 85 -6.31 -8.87 -6.08
N GLN A 86 -7.44 -9.52 -5.85
CA GLN A 86 -7.70 -10.23 -4.60
C GLN A 86 -7.02 -11.61 -4.53
N SER A 87 -6.68 -12.22 -5.68
CA SER A 87 -6.22 -13.60 -5.75
C SER A 87 -4.86 -13.77 -6.44
N GLN A 88 -4.51 -12.88 -7.38
CA GLN A 88 -3.25 -12.92 -8.10
C GLN A 88 -2.19 -12.07 -7.39
N LEU A 89 -0.95 -12.53 -7.48
CA LEU A 89 0.20 -11.75 -7.03
C LEU A 89 0.41 -10.54 -7.94
N THR A 90 0.98 -9.46 -7.40
CA THR A 90 1.36 -8.29 -8.20
C THR A 90 2.36 -8.66 -9.32
N LEU A 91 3.18 -9.70 -9.10
CA LEU A 91 4.13 -10.23 -10.08
C LEU A 91 3.50 -11.13 -11.16
N GLU A 92 2.36 -11.75 -10.86
CA GLU A 92 1.62 -12.59 -11.83
C GLU A 92 0.75 -11.73 -12.75
N LEU A 93 0.36 -10.54 -12.28
CA LEU A 93 -0.40 -9.57 -13.06
C LEU A 93 0.47 -8.95 -14.14
N ASN A 94 -0.11 -8.76 -15.32
CA ASN A 94 0.55 -8.00 -16.37
C ASN A 94 0.69 -6.52 -15.90
N PRO A 95 1.92 -6.00 -15.75
CA PRO A 95 2.10 -4.63 -15.29
C PRO A 95 1.48 -3.60 -16.24
N PHE A 96 1.27 -3.93 -17.51
CA PHE A 96 0.68 -3.03 -18.51
C PHE A 96 -0.85 -3.12 -18.62
N SER A 97 -1.54 -3.95 -17.82
CA SER A 97 -3.01 -4.05 -17.91
C SER A 97 -3.72 -2.76 -17.48
N ASN A 98 -3.15 -2.02 -16.53
CA ASN A 98 -3.63 -0.70 -16.12
C ASN A 98 -2.46 0.27 -15.93
N VAL A 99 -2.13 0.99 -17.01
CA VAL A 99 -1.08 2.00 -17.01
C VAL A 99 -1.42 3.16 -16.06
N TYR A 100 -2.70 3.42 -15.80
CA TYR A 100 -3.11 4.52 -14.92
C TYR A 100 -2.73 4.28 -13.47
N VAL A 101 -2.75 3.04 -12.97
CA VAL A 101 -2.31 2.76 -11.59
C VAL A 101 -0.81 3.00 -11.44
N TRP A 102 -0.02 2.58 -12.44
CA TRP A 102 1.41 2.90 -12.45
C TRP A 102 1.68 4.39 -12.54
N ALA A 103 0.96 5.11 -13.41
CA ALA A 103 1.05 6.56 -13.49
C ALA A 103 0.69 7.22 -12.16
N ALA A 104 -0.39 6.78 -11.50
CA ALA A 104 -0.80 7.30 -10.20
C ALA A 104 0.23 7.03 -9.11
N VAL A 105 0.81 5.83 -9.06
CA VAL A 105 1.89 5.48 -8.13
C VAL A 105 3.12 6.35 -8.37
N ILE A 106 3.60 6.42 -9.61
CA ILE A 106 4.80 7.20 -9.98
C ILE A 106 4.58 8.68 -9.66
N VAL A 107 3.47 9.26 -10.10
CA VAL A 107 3.14 10.67 -9.85
C VAL A 107 3.04 10.94 -8.35
N THR A 108 2.38 10.08 -7.59
CA THR A 108 2.25 10.27 -6.14
C THR A 108 3.59 10.14 -5.42
N THR A 109 4.44 9.19 -5.83
CA THR A 109 5.80 9.07 -5.29
C THR A 109 6.65 10.29 -5.63
N LEU A 110 6.56 10.83 -6.84
CA LEU A 110 7.26 12.06 -7.23
C LEU A 110 6.76 13.27 -6.43
N LEU A 111 5.46 13.41 -6.25
CA LEU A 111 4.89 14.45 -5.38
C LEU A 111 5.41 14.29 -3.95
N GLN A 112 5.45 13.08 -3.41
CA GLN A 112 6.00 12.80 -2.08
C GLN A 112 7.46 13.25 -1.96
N LEU A 113 8.31 12.93 -2.94
CA LEU A 113 9.71 13.38 -2.93
C LEU A 113 9.81 14.90 -3.05
N THR A 114 8.95 15.52 -3.85
CA THR A 114 8.88 16.98 -3.99
C THR A 114 8.59 17.64 -2.64
N LEU A 115 7.68 17.08 -1.83
CA LEU A 115 7.38 17.58 -0.48
C LEU A 115 8.56 17.52 0.50
N ILE A 116 9.58 16.70 0.24
CA ILE A 116 10.74 16.50 1.12
C ILE A 116 11.93 17.34 0.65
N TYR A 117 12.10 17.50 -0.67
CA TYR A 117 13.30 18.10 -1.25
C TYR A 117 13.12 19.53 -1.77
N VAL A 118 11.88 19.99 -2.00
CA VAL A 118 11.61 21.36 -2.46
C VAL A 118 11.33 22.27 -1.27
N ALA A 119 12.22 23.24 -1.02
CA ALA A 119 12.20 24.08 0.19
C ALA A 119 10.85 24.76 0.48
N PRO A 120 10.17 25.44 -0.48
CA PRO A 120 8.86 26.05 -0.22
C PRO A 120 7.79 25.06 0.28
N LEU A 121 7.78 23.84 -0.27
CA LEU A 121 6.82 22.81 0.12
C LEU A 121 7.21 22.19 1.45
N ARG A 122 8.51 21.93 1.65
CA ARG A 122 9.03 21.39 2.90
C ARG A 122 8.66 22.28 4.09
N ASP A 123 8.85 23.58 3.95
CA ASP A 123 8.58 24.55 5.01
C ASP A 123 7.07 24.70 5.27
N PHE A 124 6.24 24.61 4.22
CA PHE A 124 4.77 24.63 4.36
C PHE A 124 4.22 23.39 5.08
N PHE A 125 4.73 22.20 4.75
CA PHE A 125 4.28 20.93 5.35
C PHE A 125 5.02 20.54 6.64
N GLY A 126 6.04 21.31 7.03
CA GLY A 126 6.86 21.02 8.21
C GLY A 126 7.65 19.70 8.09
N THR A 127 8.07 19.35 6.89
CA THR A 127 8.91 18.16 6.64
C THR A 127 10.39 18.51 6.76
N TYR A 128 11.23 17.50 6.92
CA TYR A 128 12.68 17.67 6.97
C TYR A 128 13.36 16.97 5.79
N TRP A 129 14.53 17.48 5.41
CA TRP A 129 15.34 16.83 4.38
C TRP A 129 15.79 15.46 4.87
N LEU A 130 15.45 14.40 4.13
CA LEU A 130 15.84 13.05 4.47
C LEU A 130 17.17 12.68 3.81
N SER A 131 18.11 12.19 4.62
CA SER A 131 19.33 11.61 4.08
C SER A 131 19.02 10.33 3.28
N PRO A 132 19.89 9.92 2.34
CA PRO A 132 19.72 8.67 1.60
C PRO A 132 19.57 7.44 2.51
N LEU A 133 20.24 7.43 3.67
CA LEU A 133 20.09 6.38 4.68
C LEU A 133 18.68 6.35 5.27
N GLN A 134 18.17 7.50 5.70
CA GLN A 134 16.82 7.59 6.28
C GLN A 134 15.75 7.25 5.23
N LEU A 135 15.93 7.71 3.99
CA LEU A 135 15.05 7.35 2.88
C LEU A 135 15.10 5.84 2.61
N GLY A 136 16.29 5.23 2.64
CA GLY A 136 16.48 3.79 2.52
C GLY A 136 15.76 3.00 3.61
N ILE A 137 15.78 3.48 4.86
CA ILE A 137 14.98 2.90 5.96
C ILE A 137 13.49 2.99 5.66
N CYS A 138 13.00 4.15 5.20
CA CYS A 138 11.58 4.33 4.86
C CYS A 138 11.14 3.37 3.75
N VAL A 139 11.95 3.28 2.68
CA VAL A 139 11.73 2.34 1.58
C VAL A 139 11.75 0.91 2.09
N GLY A 140 12.71 0.53 2.92
CA GLY A 140 12.81 -0.81 3.51
C GLY A 140 11.58 -1.20 4.35
N CYS A 141 11.12 -0.30 5.23
CA CYS A 141 9.90 -0.52 6.02
C CYS A 141 8.65 -0.63 5.13
N SER A 142 8.52 0.23 4.11
CA SER A 142 7.39 0.16 3.18
C SER A 142 7.41 -1.10 2.32
N ALA A 143 8.59 -1.56 1.90
CA ALA A 143 8.78 -2.80 1.16
C ALA A 143 8.44 -4.02 2.03
N LEU A 144 8.77 -3.99 3.32
CA LEU A 144 8.38 -5.04 4.27
C LEU A 144 6.86 -5.17 4.36
N ILE A 145 6.12 -4.05 4.42
CA ILE A 145 4.65 -4.06 4.38
C ILE A 145 4.16 -4.67 3.06
N PHE A 146 4.73 -4.26 1.92
CA PHE A 146 4.35 -4.80 0.62
C PHE A 146 4.58 -6.32 0.52
N VAL A 147 5.74 -6.81 0.96
CA VAL A 147 6.06 -8.25 1.00
C VAL A 147 5.08 -8.99 1.90
N TRP A 148 4.73 -8.44 3.06
CA TRP A 148 3.73 -9.03 3.93
C TRP A 148 2.37 -9.18 3.25
N LEU A 149 1.90 -8.15 2.53
CA LEU A 149 0.63 -8.18 1.81
C LEU A 149 0.59 -9.24 0.71
N GLU A 150 1.66 -9.36 -0.07
CA GLU A 150 1.78 -10.40 -1.10
C GLU A 150 1.87 -11.81 -0.49
N ALA A 151 2.60 -11.96 0.63
CA ALA A 151 2.68 -13.21 1.37
C ALA A 151 1.32 -13.64 1.96
N GLU A 152 0.53 -12.71 2.50
CA GLU A 152 -0.81 -12.98 2.99
C GLU A 152 -1.73 -13.47 1.85
N LYS A 153 -1.67 -12.83 0.67
CA LYS A 153 -2.41 -13.26 -0.52
C LYS A 153 -2.04 -14.68 -0.94
N LEU A 154 -0.74 -15.00 -0.99
CA LEU A 154 -0.27 -16.36 -1.28
C LEU A 154 -0.81 -17.38 -0.28
N TRP A 155 -0.73 -17.07 1.01
CA TRP A 155 -1.24 -17.95 2.06
C TRP A 155 -2.74 -18.23 1.91
N MET A 156 -3.53 -17.19 1.64
CA MET A 156 -4.98 -17.33 1.42
C MET A 156 -5.29 -18.19 0.20
N ARG A 157 -4.55 -18.03 -0.91
CA ARG A 157 -4.68 -18.87 -2.11
C ARG A 157 -4.35 -20.34 -1.83
N PHE A 158 -3.27 -20.62 -1.10
CA PHE A 158 -2.92 -21.99 -0.70
C PHE A 158 -3.96 -22.62 0.23
N ALA A 159 -4.50 -21.85 1.19
CA ALA A 159 -5.52 -22.33 2.12
C ALA A 159 -6.84 -22.68 1.40
N GLN A 160 -7.25 -21.89 0.40
CA GLN A 160 -8.44 -22.16 -0.41
C GLN A 160 -8.28 -23.40 -1.31
N SER A 161 -7.09 -23.59 -1.90
CA SER A 161 -6.79 -24.78 -2.71
C SER A 161 -6.79 -26.09 -1.90
N ARG A 162 -6.52 -26.03 -0.59
CA ARG A 162 -6.60 -27.21 0.31
C ARG A 162 -8.02 -27.53 0.77
N ARG A 163 -8.95 -26.58 0.71
CA ARG A 163 -10.34 -26.75 1.16
C ARG A 163 -11.28 -27.30 0.07
N THR A 164 -10.78 -27.34 -1.17
CA THR A 164 -11.47 -27.81 -2.37
C THR A 164 -10.98 -29.19 -2.84
N ARG A 165 -10.03 -29.80 -2.13
CA ARG A 165 -9.66 -31.23 -2.21
C ARG A 165 -10.25 -31.96 -1.02
#